data_AF-A0A2H0IXC5-F1
#
_entry.id   AF-A0A2H0IXC5-F1
#
_cell.length_a   1.000
_cell.length_b   1.000
_cell.length_c   1.000
_cell.angle_alpha   90.00
_cell.angle_beta   90.00
_cell.angle_gamma   90.00
#
_symmetry.space_group_name_H-M   'P 1'
#
loop_
_entity.id
_entity.type
_entity.pdbx_description
1 polymer ?
#
loop_
_entity_poly.entity_id
_entity_poly.type
_entity_poly.pdbx_seq_one_letter_code
_entity_poly.pdbx_strand_id
1 'polypeptide(L)' 'IRFRGGTSLDAPGRRGAVNLMAGLIEEGAAGLDAQGFAAARDALAAEYRFGASQDSVSVSARFLTENRD' A
#
# COMPACT_ATOMS: atom_id res chain seq x y z
N ILE A 1 -9.12 5.01 -0.09
CA ILE A 1 -8.71 5.94 -1.19
C ILE A 1 -8.62 5.15 -2.49
N ARG A 2 -9.03 5.74 -3.62
CA ARG A 2 -8.94 5.07 -4.93
C ARG A 2 -8.39 6.01 -5.99
N PHE A 3 -7.37 5.56 -6.71
CA PHE A 3 -6.73 6.25 -7.82
C PHE A 3 -7.12 5.56 -9.13
N ARG A 4 -7.42 6.33 -10.18
CA ARG A 4 -7.69 5.79 -11.53
C ARG A 4 -6.38 5.47 -12.25
N GLY A 5 -6.37 4.41 -13.07
CA GLY A 5 -5.25 4.04 -13.91
C GLY A 5 -4.89 2.56 -13.84
N GLY A 6 -4.74 2.02 -12.62
CA GLY A 6 -4.49 0.59 -12.39
C GLY A 6 -3.33 0.01 -13.20
N THR A 7 -3.34 -1.30 -13.40
CA THR A 7 -2.32 -2.02 -14.19
C THR A 7 -2.41 -1.73 -15.68
N SER A 8 -3.50 -1.12 -16.18
CA SER A 8 -3.61 -0.74 -17.60
C SER A 8 -2.66 0.40 -17.98
N LEU A 9 -2.16 1.14 -16.99
CA LEU A 9 -1.14 2.18 -17.18
C LEU A 9 0.30 1.66 -17.01
N ASP A 10 0.52 0.35 -16.91
CA ASP A 10 1.87 -0.21 -16.94
C ASP A 10 2.58 0.23 -18.23
N ALA A 11 3.80 0.77 -18.09
CA ALA A 11 4.58 1.20 -19.24
C ALA A 11 4.92 0.03 -20.18
N PRO A 12 5.16 0.28 -21.48
CA PRO A 12 5.61 -0.74 -22.41
C PRO A 12 6.85 -1.49 -21.87
N GLY A 13 6.81 -2.82 -21.90
CA GLY A 13 7.88 -3.67 -21.35
C GLY A 13 7.95 -3.75 -19.82
N ARG A 14 7.01 -3.12 -19.09
CA ARG A 14 6.96 -3.06 -17.62
C ARG A 14 5.64 -3.63 -17.07
N ARG A 15 5.04 -4.62 -17.75
CA ARG A 15 3.80 -5.25 -17.30
C ARG A 15 3.97 -5.84 -15.90
N GLY A 16 3.03 -5.54 -15.01
CA GLY A 16 3.05 -5.91 -13.60
C GLY A 16 3.72 -4.88 -12.69
N ALA A 17 4.28 -3.77 -13.21
CA ALA A 17 4.95 -2.77 -12.38
C ALA A 17 4.01 -2.15 -11.34
N VAL A 18 2.78 -1.82 -11.71
CA VAL A 18 1.78 -1.29 -10.76
C VAL A 18 1.40 -2.34 -9.71
N ASN A 19 1.30 -3.61 -10.08
CA ASN A 19 1.02 -4.68 -9.12
C ASN A 19 2.19 -4.93 -8.16
N LEU A 20 3.42 -4.94 -8.67
CA LEU A 20 4.63 -5.04 -7.86
C LEU A 20 4.73 -3.86 -6.90
N MET A 21 4.52 -2.63 -7.39
CA MET A 21 4.50 -1.43 -6.56
C MET A 21 3.47 -1.55 -5.43
N ALA A 22 2.25 -2.00 -5.72
CA ALA A 22 1.22 -2.20 -4.69
C ALA A 22 1.66 -3.18 -3.58
N GLY A 23 2.43 -4.21 -3.92
CA GLY A 23 2.98 -5.17 -2.94
C GLY A 23 4.21 -4.70 -2.18
N LEU A 24 4.86 -3.60 -2.60
CA LEU A 24 6.09 -3.09 -1.97
C LEU A 24 5.87 -1.88 -1.06
N ILE A 25 4.66 -1.28 -1.06
CA ILE A 25 4.38 -0.08 -0.25
C ILE A 25 4.54 -0.34 1.25
N GLU A 26 4.36 -1.58 1.71
CA GLU A 26 4.50 -1.95 3.13
C GLU A 26 5.89 -2.43 3.54
N GLU A 27 6.84 -2.52 2.61
CA GLU A 27 8.20 -3.03 2.86
C GLU A 27 9.16 -1.96 3.42
N GLY A 28 8.61 -0.90 4.02
CA GLY A 28 9.34 0.21 4.62
C GLY A 28 8.76 1.57 4.26
N ALA A 29 8.85 2.53 5.18
CA ALA A 29 8.41 3.89 4.95
C ALA A 29 9.24 4.88 5.76
N ALA A 30 9.56 6.02 5.13
CA ALA A 30 10.43 7.05 5.71
C ALA A 30 11.77 6.47 6.20
N GLY A 31 12.05 6.54 7.51
CA GLY A 31 13.27 6.01 8.12
C GLY A 31 13.16 4.56 8.62
N LEU A 32 12.02 3.89 8.40
CA LEU A 32 11.78 2.52 8.86
C LEU A 32 11.99 1.53 7.71
N ASP A 33 12.72 0.46 7.99
CA ASP A 33 12.76 -0.72 7.13
C ASP A 33 11.46 -1.54 7.26
N ALA A 34 11.35 -2.64 6.52
CA ALA A 34 10.16 -3.49 6.52
C ALA A 34 9.77 -3.96 7.93
N GLN A 35 10.75 -4.35 8.76
CA GLN A 35 10.50 -4.84 10.11
C GLN A 35 10.05 -3.71 11.05
N GLY A 36 10.71 -2.56 11.00
CA GLY A 36 10.35 -1.38 11.77
C GLY A 36 8.98 -0.84 11.39
N PHE A 37 8.65 -0.84 10.10
CA PHE A 37 7.33 -0.42 9.63
C PHE A 37 6.23 -1.39 10.08
N ALA A 38 6.46 -2.71 9.96
CA ALA A 38 5.52 -3.72 10.45
C ALA A 38 5.30 -3.61 11.97
N ALA A 39 6.36 -3.43 12.76
CA ALA A 39 6.26 -3.25 14.21
C ALA A 39 5.48 -1.98 14.59
N ALA A 40 5.74 -0.86 13.91
CA ALA A 40 5.03 0.39 14.14
C ALA A 40 3.53 0.28 13.77
N ARG A 41 3.22 -0.39 12.66
CA ARG A 41 1.84 -0.68 12.24
C ARG A 41 1.12 -1.53 13.28
N ASP A 42 1.74 -2.61 13.72
CA ASP A 42 1.15 -3.56 14.66
C ASP A 42 0.92 -2.91 16.04
N ALA A 43 1.84 -2.04 16.49
CA ALA A 43 1.69 -1.27 17.73
C ALA A 43 0.46 -0.33 17.71
N LEU A 44 0.08 0.19 16.54
CA LEU A 44 -1.11 1.02 16.36
C LEU A 44 -2.39 0.21 16.16
N ALA A 45 -2.32 -1.13 16.19
CA ALA A 45 -3.39 -2.03 15.79
C ALA A 45 -3.99 -1.62 14.43
N ALA A 46 -3.11 -1.21 13.51
CA ALA A 46 -3.49 -0.73 12.19
C ALA A 46 -3.35 -1.85 11.14
N GLU A 47 -4.29 -1.92 10.22
CA GLU A 47 -4.23 -2.75 9.02
C GLU A 47 -4.25 -1.84 7.81
N TYR A 48 -3.24 -1.95 6.95
CA TYR A 48 -3.21 -1.30 5.64
C TYR A 48 -3.38 -2.37 4.56
N ARG A 49 -4.16 -2.06 3.53
CA ARG A 49 -4.31 -2.92 2.35
C ARG A 49 -4.15 -2.09 1.09
N PHE A 50 -3.22 -2.52 0.26
CA PHE A 50 -2.94 -1.96 -1.06
C PHE A 50 -3.38 -2.96 -2.12
N GLY A 51 -3.92 -2.47 -3.23
CA GLY A 51 -4.37 -3.33 -4.31
C GLY A 51 -4.35 -2.61 -5.65
N ALA A 52 -4.05 -3.37 -6.70
CA ALA A 52 -4.10 -2.91 -8.08
C ALA A 52 -5.10 -3.76 -8.88
N SER A 53 -6.08 -3.11 -9.50
CA SER A 53 -6.92 -3.69 -10.55
C SER A 53 -6.48 -3.14 -11.91
N GLN A 54 -7.13 -3.58 -13.00
CA GLN A 54 -6.84 -3.03 -14.33
C GLN A 54 -7.03 -1.51 -14.42
N ASP A 55 -8.03 -0.98 -13.74
CA ASP A 55 -8.50 0.39 -13.87
C ASP A 55 -8.23 1.27 -12.64
N SER A 56 -7.78 0.68 -11.53
CA SER A 56 -7.59 1.42 -10.29
C SER A 56 -6.48 0.90 -9.37
N VAL A 57 -5.97 1.80 -8.53
CA VAL A 57 -5.18 1.46 -7.34
C VAL A 57 -5.99 1.84 -6.12
N SER A 58 -6.12 0.92 -5.16
CA SER A 58 -6.88 1.11 -3.93
C SER A 58 -5.96 1.09 -2.71
N VAL A 59 -6.21 2.00 -1.77
CA VAL A 59 -5.59 2.04 -0.45
C VAL A 59 -6.67 2.03 0.60
N SER A 60 -6.62 1.06 1.51
CA SER A 60 -7.53 0.95 2.66
C SER A 60 -6.71 0.92 3.94
N ALA A 61 -7.19 1.59 4.98
CA ALA A 61 -6.61 1.56 6.31
C ALA A 61 -7.72 1.32 7.33
N ARG A 62 -7.46 0.44 8.31
CA ARG A 62 -8.33 0.19 9.46
C ARG A 62 -7.49 0.28 10.70
N PHE A 63 -7.97 0.97 11.72
CA PHE A 63 -7.28 1.13 13.00
C PHE A 63 -8.33 1.36 14.09
N LEU A 64 -7.92 1.21 15.35
CA LEU A 64 -8.77 1.57 16.48
C LEU A 64 -9.09 3.07 16.44
N THR A 65 -10.32 3.44 16.80
CA THR A 65 -10.75 4.85 16.81
C THR A 65 -9.89 5.73 17.73
N GLU A 66 -9.26 5.13 18.74
CA GLU A 66 -8.34 5.77 19.68
C GLU A 66 -7.03 6.23 19.01
N ASN A 67 -6.67 5.63 17.87
CA ASN A 67 -5.45 5.93 17.09
C ASN A 67 -5.78 6.76 15.83
N ARG A 68 -6.91 7.47 15.82
CA ARG A 68 -7.41 8.20 14.64
C ARG A 68 -6.85 9.63 14.50
N ASP A 69 -6.32 10.19 15.58
CA ASP A 69 -5.85 11.59 15.64
C ASP A 69 -4.33 11.72 15.50
#